data_AF-A0A251T1W4-F1
#
_entry.id   AF-A0A251T1W4-F1
#
_cell.length_a   1.000
_cell.length_b   1.000
_cell.length_c   1.000
_cell.angle_alpha   90.00
_cell.angle_beta   90.00
_cell.angle_gamma   90.00
#
_symmetry.space_group_name_H-M   'P 1'
#
loop_
_entity.id
_entity.type
_entity.pdbx_description
1 polymer ?
#
loop_
_entity_poly.entity_id
_entity_poly.type
_entity_poly.pdbx_seq_one_letter_code
_entity_poly.pdbx_strand_id
1 'polypeptide(L)'
;MIIEDKYDDLAWIYNFFRRLPNGLSVIRDVMTSHIRETGEQLVIDPEQVKDPVEFVQRLLEEKDKHDKIINLAFNNGKTFQNALNSSFEYFINLNPRSPEFISLFLDDKLRKGLESKEDVEVALDKVVMLIRYLKEKDEFEKYYKQYLATRLRLGISVSEDAERSLILKLKTECGY
;
A
#
# COMPACT_ATOMS: atom_id res chain seq x y z
N MET A 1 20.46 -7.45 5.97
CA MET A 1 20.19 -6.08 6.48
C MET A 1 18.77 -5.60 6.17
N ILE A 2 18.40 -5.24 4.94
CA ILE A 2 17.00 -4.84 4.61
C ILE A 2 16.02 -6.01 4.81
N ILE A 3 16.41 -7.21 4.37
CA ILE A 3 15.61 -8.43 4.51
C ILE A 3 15.50 -8.88 5.98
N GLU A 4 16.52 -8.60 6.80
CA GLU A 4 16.64 -9.08 8.19
C GLU A 4 16.20 -8.04 9.23
N ASP A 5 15.57 -6.93 8.81
CA ASP A 5 15.10 -5.85 9.70
C ASP A 5 16.18 -5.30 10.66
N LYS A 6 17.44 -5.30 10.22
CA LYS A 6 18.57 -4.77 11.01
C LYS A 6 18.64 -3.24 10.89
N TYR A 7 17.70 -2.56 11.53
CA TYR A 7 17.53 -1.09 11.42
C TYR A 7 18.75 -0.31 11.92
N ASP A 8 19.41 -0.76 12.97
CA ASP A 8 20.61 -0.09 13.52
C ASP A 8 21.79 -0.13 12.53
N ASP A 9 21.97 -1.27 11.86
CA ASP A 9 22.99 -1.41 10.82
C ASP A 9 22.69 -0.53 9.61
N LEU A 10 21.41 -0.45 9.21
CA LEU A 10 20.98 0.45 8.14
C LEU A 10 21.20 1.92 8.50
N ALA A 11 20.94 2.29 9.77
CA ALA A 11 21.20 3.64 10.27
C ALA A 11 22.70 3.95 10.29
N TRP A 12 23.54 2.98 10.65
CA TRP A 12 24.99 3.14 10.61
C TRP A 12 25.49 3.36 9.18
N ILE A 13 25.05 2.52 8.23
CA ILE A 13 25.39 2.66 6.81
C ILE A 13 24.93 4.01 6.27
N TYR A 14 23.69 4.40 6.57
CA TYR A 14 23.16 5.70 6.18
C TYR A 14 24.02 6.86 6.69
N ASN A 15 24.34 6.86 7.98
CA ASN A 15 25.15 7.92 8.59
C ASN A 15 26.59 7.96 8.06
N PHE A 16 27.15 6.80 7.67
CA PHE A 16 28.45 6.73 7.04
C PHE A 16 28.43 7.31 5.62
N PHE A 17 27.54 6.82 4.75
CA PHE A 17 27.43 7.24 3.36
C PHE A 17 26.94 8.68 3.20
N ARG A 18 26.18 9.22 4.17
CA ARG A 18 25.77 10.64 4.17
C ARG A 18 26.97 11.59 4.14
N ARG A 19 28.13 11.16 4.64
CA ARG A 19 29.37 11.95 4.66
C ARG A 19 30.13 11.91 3.33
N LEU A 20 29.77 10.98 2.44
CA LEU A 20 30.41 10.81 1.14
C LEU A 20 29.65 11.60 0.07
N PRO A 21 30.36 12.24 -0.88
CA PRO A 21 29.71 12.80 -2.06
C PRO A 21 28.97 11.69 -2.80
N ASN A 22 27.70 11.93 -3.15
CA ASN A 22 26.77 10.98 -3.79
C ASN A 22 26.38 9.74 -2.97
N GLY A 23 26.84 9.58 -1.72
CA GLY A 23 26.55 8.37 -0.94
C GLY A 23 25.06 8.16 -0.67
N LEU A 24 24.30 9.23 -0.46
CA LEU A 24 22.84 9.16 -0.33
C LEU A 24 22.14 8.72 -1.62
N SER A 25 22.68 9.06 -2.79
CA SER A 25 22.14 8.60 -4.08
C SER A 25 22.31 7.09 -4.19
N VAL A 26 23.49 6.57 -3.85
CA VAL A 26 23.77 5.13 -3.90
C VAL A 26 22.81 4.34 -3.00
N ILE A 27 22.61 4.79 -1.76
CA ILE A 27 21.66 4.13 -0.85
C ILE A 27 20.23 4.17 -1.41
N ARG A 28 19.80 5.32 -1.93
CA ARG A 28 18.48 5.46 -2.55
C ARG A 28 18.33 4.50 -3.72
N ASP A 29 19.32 4.40 -4.59
CA ASP A 29 19.26 3.58 -5.80
C ASP A 29 19.21 2.09 -5.42
N VAL A 30 20.01 1.64 -4.47
CA VAL A 30 19.97 0.26 -3.93
C VAL A 30 18.61 -0.06 -3.29
N MET A 31 18.08 0.85 -2.46
CA MET A 31 16.76 0.70 -1.86
C MET A 31 15.67 0.61 -2.93
N THR A 32 15.73 1.47 -3.95
CA THR A 32 14.76 1.51 -5.05
C THR A 32 14.77 0.22 -5.84
N SER A 33 15.95 -0.29 -6.20
CA SER A 33 16.09 -1.59 -6.88
C SER A 33 15.50 -2.72 -6.05
N HIS A 34 15.82 -2.78 -4.76
CA HIS A 34 15.31 -3.83 -3.87
C HIS A 34 13.78 -3.80 -3.74
N ILE A 35 13.18 -2.61 -3.56
CA ILE A 35 11.73 -2.45 -3.48
C ILE A 35 11.06 -2.89 -4.78
N ARG A 36 11.62 -2.52 -5.93
CA ARG A 36 11.05 -2.89 -7.24
C ARG A 36 11.11 -4.38 -7.48
N GLU A 37 12.26 -5.01 -7.26
CA GLU A 37 12.41 -6.46 -7.43
C GLU A 37 11.45 -7.24 -6.52
N THR A 38 11.35 -6.85 -5.24
CA THR A 38 10.46 -7.50 -4.28
C THR A 38 8.98 -7.26 -4.63
N GLY A 39 8.63 -6.03 -4.99
CA GLY A 39 7.27 -5.66 -5.39
C GLY A 39 6.83 -6.33 -6.69
N GLU A 40 7.72 -6.47 -7.67
CA GLU A 40 7.48 -7.21 -8.91
C GLU A 40 7.19 -8.69 -8.64
N GLN A 41 7.97 -9.33 -7.76
CA GLN A 41 7.72 -10.71 -7.36
C GLN A 41 6.36 -10.86 -6.70
N LEU A 42 5.99 -9.95 -5.80
CA LEU A 42 4.70 -9.96 -5.11
C LEU A 42 3.52 -9.82 -6.09
N VAL A 43 3.66 -8.96 -7.11
CA VAL A 43 2.56 -8.68 -8.04
C VAL A 43 2.44 -9.63 -9.24
N ILE A 44 3.51 -10.33 -9.59
CA ILE A 44 3.56 -11.21 -10.77
C ILE A 44 3.45 -12.69 -10.40
N ASP A 45 3.94 -13.11 -9.23
CA ASP A 45 3.97 -14.53 -8.84
C ASP A 45 2.55 -15.12 -8.77
N PRO A 46 2.22 -16.12 -9.61
CA PRO A 46 0.90 -16.73 -9.63
C PRO A 46 0.44 -17.27 -8.28
N GLU A 47 1.34 -17.65 -7.37
CA GLU A 47 0.99 -18.11 -6.03
C GLU A 47 0.57 -16.97 -5.11
N GLN A 48 1.24 -15.82 -5.22
CA GLN A 48 0.95 -14.61 -4.44
C GLN A 48 -0.37 -13.96 -4.85
N VAL A 49 -0.83 -14.24 -6.08
CA VAL A 49 -2.00 -13.63 -6.70
C VAL A 49 -3.24 -14.54 -6.65
N LYS A 50 -3.19 -15.63 -5.86
CA LYS A 50 -4.33 -16.54 -5.66
C LYS A 50 -5.40 -15.95 -4.75
N ASP A 51 -4.98 -15.27 -3.69
CA ASP A 51 -5.86 -14.69 -2.68
C ASP A 51 -5.80 -13.15 -2.75
N PRO A 52 -6.88 -12.48 -3.19
CA PRO A 52 -6.95 -11.02 -3.28
C PRO A 52 -6.70 -10.29 -1.96
N VAL A 53 -7.17 -10.85 -0.84
CA VAL A 53 -7.06 -10.22 0.48
C VAL A 53 -5.63 -10.34 0.98
N GLU A 54 -5.04 -11.54 0.86
CA GLU A 54 -3.64 -11.77 1.24
C GLU A 54 -2.67 -10.96 0.36
N PHE A 55 -2.96 -10.84 -0.94
CA PHE A 55 -2.20 -10.00 -1.86
C PHE A 55 -2.11 -8.54 -1.38
N VAL A 56 -3.25 -7.93 -1.07
CA VAL A 56 -3.30 -6.54 -0.60
C VAL A 56 -2.65 -6.41 0.78
N GLN A 57 -2.86 -7.39 1.66
CA GLN A 57 -2.23 -7.42 2.98
C GLN A 57 -0.69 -7.41 2.88
N ARG A 58 -0.11 -8.24 2.00
CA ARG A 58 1.34 -8.27 1.75
C ARG A 58 1.85 -6.93 1.20
N LEU A 59 1.10 -6.27 0.31
CA LEU A 59 1.45 -4.93 -0.18
C LEU A 59 1.52 -3.89 0.94
N LEU A 60 0.55 -3.93 1.87
CA LEU A 60 0.52 -3.02 3.02
C LEU A 60 1.67 -3.30 3.99
N GLU A 61 1.99 -4.57 4.24
CA GLU A 61 3.11 -4.97 5.09
C GLU A 61 4.46 -4.55 4.50
N GLU A 62 4.66 -4.75 3.21
CA GLU A 62 5.86 -4.28 2.51
C GLU A 62 5.97 -2.76 2.57
N LYS A 63 4.85 -2.03 2.48
CA LYS A 63 4.87 -0.57 2.63
C LYS A 63 5.26 -0.15 4.04
N ASP A 64 4.61 -0.73 5.04
CA ASP A 64 4.87 -0.44 6.46
C ASP A 64 6.33 -0.73 6.83
N LYS A 65 6.90 -1.82 6.31
CA LYS A 65 8.30 -2.18 6.50
C LYS A 65 9.23 -1.10 5.96
N HIS A 66 9.03 -0.67 4.72
CA HIS A 66 9.89 0.34 4.10
C HIS A 66 9.70 1.72 4.70
N ASP A 67 8.49 2.09 5.13
CA ASP A 67 8.25 3.33 5.88
C ASP A 67 9.00 3.33 7.21
N LYS A 68 8.99 2.21 7.95
CA LYS A 68 9.78 2.08 9.19
C LYS A 68 11.27 2.25 8.93
N ILE A 69 11.81 1.66 7.86
CA ILE A 69 13.22 1.84 7.47
C ILE A 69 13.52 3.32 7.20
N ILE A 70 12.67 4.00 6.43
CA ILE A 70 12.88 5.42 6.11
C ILE A 70 12.84 6.29 7.37
N ASN A 71 11.86 6.03 8.24
CA ASN A 71 11.67 6.79 9.47
C ASN A 71 12.81 6.58 10.47
N LEU A 72 13.21 5.33 10.70
CA LEU A 72 14.18 4.97 11.75
C LEU A 72 15.63 5.08 11.28
N ALA A 73 15.94 4.64 10.06
CA ALA A 73 17.31 4.55 9.57
C ALA A 73 17.72 5.72 8.68
N PHE A 74 16.80 6.28 7.88
CA PHE A 74 17.12 7.28 6.84
C PHE A 74 16.66 8.70 7.19
N ASN A 75 16.48 8.99 8.48
CA ASN A 75 16.08 10.31 9.02
C ASN A 75 14.83 10.91 8.35
N ASN A 76 13.88 10.06 7.96
CA ASN A 76 12.65 10.47 7.28
C ASN A 76 12.91 11.31 6.00
N GLY A 77 13.95 10.97 5.24
CA GLY A 77 14.37 11.73 4.07
C GLY A 77 13.34 11.71 2.92
N LYS A 78 12.88 12.88 2.49
CA LYS A 78 11.89 13.05 1.39
C LYS A 78 12.29 12.34 0.09
N THR A 79 13.59 12.30 -0.23
CA THR A 79 14.08 11.60 -1.43
C THR A 79 13.82 10.10 -1.38
N PHE A 80 13.89 9.48 -0.20
CA PHE A 80 13.62 8.06 0.01
C PHE A 80 12.12 7.79 0.01
N GLN A 81 11.32 8.66 0.63
CA GLN A 81 9.85 8.58 0.56
C GLN A 81 9.36 8.65 -0.89
N ASN A 82 9.89 9.59 -1.68
CA ASN A 82 9.54 9.72 -3.09
C ASN A 82 9.94 8.47 -3.89
N ALA A 83 11.14 7.94 -3.64
CA ALA A 83 11.60 6.71 -4.29
C ALA A 83 10.71 5.50 -3.95
N LEU A 84 10.27 5.38 -2.70
CA LEU A 84 9.31 4.37 -2.26
C LEU A 84 7.97 4.53 -2.96
N ASN A 85 7.39 5.73 -2.95
CA ASN A 85 6.12 6.03 -3.60
C ASN A 85 6.16 5.72 -5.11
N SER A 86 7.20 6.16 -5.82
CA SER A 86 7.37 5.89 -7.24
C SER A 86 7.62 4.41 -7.55
N SER A 87 8.17 3.65 -6.61
CA SER A 87 8.35 2.21 -6.79
C SER A 87 7.02 1.47 -6.62
N PHE A 88 6.21 1.83 -5.62
CA PHE A 88 4.86 1.31 -5.44
C PHE A 88 3.96 1.62 -6.64
N GLU A 89 3.98 2.86 -7.13
CA GLU A 89 3.27 3.25 -8.36
C GLU A 89 3.75 2.45 -9.58
N TYR A 90 5.04 2.07 -9.63
CA TYR A 90 5.54 1.27 -10.73
C TYR A 90 5.00 -0.16 -10.69
N PHE A 91 5.24 -0.92 -9.61
CA PHE A 91 4.95 -2.36 -9.62
C PHE A 91 3.47 -2.69 -9.39
N ILE A 92 2.70 -1.86 -8.67
CA ILE A 92 1.27 -2.15 -8.43
C ILE A 92 0.47 -2.17 -9.74
N ASN A 93 0.91 -1.36 -10.70
CA ASN A 93 0.29 -1.25 -12.03
C ASN A 93 0.81 -2.28 -13.04
N LEU A 94 1.73 -3.17 -12.66
CA LEU A 94 2.14 -4.29 -13.50
C LEU A 94 1.10 -5.41 -13.49
N ASN A 95 0.31 -5.51 -12.42
CA ASN A 95 -0.77 -6.48 -12.31
C ASN A 95 -2.13 -5.81 -12.65
N PRO A 96 -2.80 -6.20 -13.75
CA PRO A 96 -4.09 -5.61 -14.13
C PRO A 96 -5.22 -5.94 -13.15
N ARG A 97 -5.04 -6.92 -12.25
CA ARG A 97 -6.03 -7.29 -11.23
C ARG A 97 -5.90 -6.47 -9.94
N SER A 98 -4.86 -5.64 -9.80
CA SER A 98 -4.67 -4.81 -8.61
C SER A 98 -5.91 -3.96 -8.23
N PRO A 99 -6.60 -3.28 -9.18
CA PRO A 99 -7.82 -2.52 -8.86
C PRO A 99 -8.95 -3.38 -8.28
N GLU A 100 -9.15 -4.59 -8.81
CA GLU A 100 -10.14 -5.55 -8.32
C GLU A 100 -9.78 -6.05 -6.92
N PHE A 101 -8.53 -6.45 -6.70
CA PHE A 101 -8.09 -7.00 -5.42
C PHE A 101 -8.14 -5.98 -4.29
N ILE A 102 -7.75 -4.73 -4.56
CA ILE A 102 -7.90 -3.64 -3.59
C ILE A 102 -9.37 -3.42 -3.24
N SER A 103 -10.27 -3.52 -4.21
CA SER A 103 -11.72 -3.43 -3.99
C SER A 103 -12.25 -4.59 -3.15
N LEU A 104 -11.76 -5.82 -3.39
CA LEU A 104 -12.12 -7.03 -2.64
C LEU A 104 -11.62 -6.99 -1.19
N PHE A 105 -10.37 -6.59 -0.98
CA PHE A 105 -9.83 -6.39 0.37
C PHE A 105 -10.68 -5.37 1.14
N LEU A 106 -11.07 -4.28 0.50
CA LEU A 106 -11.91 -3.26 1.11
C LEU A 106 -13.33 -3.78 1.42
N ASP A 107 -13.91 -4.57 0.52
CA ASP A 107 -15.19 -5.24 0.77
C ASP A 107 -15.11 -6.20 1.96
N ASP A 108 -14.04 -6.96 2.08
CA ASP A 108 -13.78 -7.85 3.22
C ASP A 108 -13.74 -7.07 4.53
N LYS A 109 -12.95 -5.99 4.61
CA LYS A 109 -12.86 -5.15 5.83
C LYS A 109 -14.17 -4.48 6.22
N LEU A 110 -15.04 -4.18 5.25
CA LEU A 110 -16.32 -3.51 5.50
C LEU A 110 -17.49 -4.47 5.80
N ARG A 111 -17.29 -5.78 5.76
CA ARG A 111 -18.34 -6.74 6.10
C ARG A 111 -18.54 -6.87 7.61
N LYS A 112 -19.81 -7.00 8.00
CA LYS A 112 -20.25 -7.02 9.39
C LYS A 112 -19.61 -8.16 10.19
N GLY A 113 -19.07 -7.82 11.35
CA GLY A 113 -18.57 -8.79 12.34
C GLY A 113 -17.16 -9.31 12.10
N LEU A 114 -16.42 -8.73 11.15
CA LEU A 114 -15.02 -9.11 10.88
C LEU A 114 -14.01 -8.26 11.65
N GLU A 115 -14.26 -6.96 11.82
CA GLU A 115 -13.32 -6.04 12.48
C GLU A 115 -14.01 -5.00 13.36
N SER A 116 -13.23 -4.38 14.27
CA SER A 116 -13.67 -3.25 15.09
C SER A 116 -13.78 -1.98 14.25
N LYS A 117 -14.52 -0.97 14.73
CA LYS A 117 -14.65 0.31 14.01
C LYS A 117 -13.30 1.04 13.88
N GLU A 118 -12.43 0.95 14.90
CA GLU A 118 -11.10 1.56 14.82
C GLU A 118 -10.21 0.88 13.78
N ASP A 119 -10.21 -0.45 13.73
CA ASP A 119 -9.39 -1.22 12.78
C ASP A 119 -9.81 -0.97 11.34
N VAL A 120 -11.12 -0.90 11.09
CA VAL A 120 -11.68 -0.56 9.79
C VAL A 120 -11.16 0.79 9.31
N GLU A 121 -11.17 1.81 10.17
CA GLU A 121 -10.78 3.15 9.77
C GLU A 121 -9.29 3.26 9.42
N VAL A 122 -8.43 2.54 10.15
CA VAL A 122 -7.01 2.39 9.83
C VAL A 122 -6.83 1.66 8.49
N ALA A 123 -7.61 0.60 8.25
CA ALA A 123 -7.58 -0.11 6.98
C ALA A 123 -8.04 0.79 5.82
N LEU A 124 -9.05 1.65 6.03
CA LEU A 124 -9.50 2.61 5.02
C LEU A 124 -8.37 3.57 4.62
N ASP A 125 -7.64 4.14 5.59
CA ASP A 125 -6.52 5.05 5.29
C ASP A 125 -5.42 4.37 4.49
N LYS A 126 -5.09 3.12 4.84
CA LYS A 126 -4.11 2.30 4.12
C LYS A 126 -4.56 1.97 2.69
N VAL A 127 -5.83 1.63 2.49
CA VAL A 127 -6.38 1.34 1.16
C VAL A 127 -6.42 2.61 0.29
N VAL A 128 -6.86 3.74 0.85
CA VAL A 128 -6.85 5.05 0.16
C VAL A 128 -5.43 5.39 -0.32
N MET A 129 -4.43 5.08 0.50
CA MET A 129 -3.04 5.24 0.16
C MET A 129 -2.57 4.33 -0.99
N LEU A 130 -3.04 3.09 -1.09
CA LEU A 130 -2.80 2.23 -2.27
C LEU A 130 -3.52 2.72 -3.53
N ILE A 131 -4.74 3.24 -3.40
CA ILE A 131 -5.52 3.79 -4.53
C ILE A 131 -4.80 4.98 -5.18
N ARG A 132 -4.05 5.78 -4.41
CA ARG A 132 -3.21 6.86 -4.95
C ARG A 132 -2.16 6.36 -5.94
N TYR A 133 -1.70 5.12 -5.81
CA TYR A 133 -0.72 4.51 -6.71
C TYR A 133 -1.34 3.88 -7.96
N LEU A 134 -2.66 3.67 -8.00
CA LEU A 134 -3.33 3.10 -9.16
C LEU A 134 -3.42 4.11 -10.30
N LYS A 135 -3.12 3.64 -11.52
CA LYS A 135 -3.39 4.38 -12.76
C LYS A 135 -4.85 4.23 -13.20
N GLU A 136 -5.38 3.01 -13.15
CA GLU A 136 -6.75 2.66 -13.56
C GLU A 136 -7.74 2.80 -12.38
N LYS A 137 -7.91 4.05 -11.91
CA LYS A 137 -8.82 4.36 -10.79
C LYS A 137 -10.30 4.14 -11.12
N ASP A 138 -10.66 4.24 -12.39
CA ASP A 138 -12.01 4.00 -12.93
C ASP A 138 -12.41 2.54 -12.83
N GLU A 139 -11.49 1.61 -13.12
CA GLU A 139 -11.75 0.18 -12.97
C GLU A 139 -11.89 -0.20 -11.48
N PHE A 140 -11.08 0.39 -10.59
CA PHE A 140 -11.29 0.28 -9.13
C PHE A 140 -12.69 0.77 -8.74
N GLU A 141 -13.10 1.96 -9.18
CA GLU A 141 -14.39 2.55 -8.82
C GLU A 141 -15.57 1.68 -9.26
N LYS A 142 -15.47 1.06 -10.44
CA LYS A 142 -16.45 0.10 -10.96
C LYS A 142 -16.59 -1.12 -10.04
N TYR A 143 -15.49 -1.77 -9.64
CA TYR A 143 -15.54 -2.89 -8.70
C TYR A 143 -16.07 -2.47 -7.33
N TYR A 144 -15.58 -1.35 -6.79
CA TYR A 144 -16.07 -0.81 -5.52
C TYR A 144 -17.58 -0.59 -5.52
N LYS A 145 -18.14 0.04 -6.58
CA LYS A 145 -19.58 0.26 -6.72
C LYS A 145 -20.38 -1.05 -6.74
N GLN A 146 -19.86 -2.09 -7.41
CA GLN A 146 -20.50 -3.40 -7.45
C GLN A 146 -20.56 -4.06 -6.06
N TYR A 147 -19.46 -4.03 -5.32
CA TYR A 147 -19.41 -4.59 -3.96
C TYR A 147 -20.26 -3.78 -2.98
N LEU A 148 -20.19 -2.44 -3.03
CA LEU A 148 -21.04 -1.57 -2.23
C LEU A 148 -22.53 -1.85 -2.47
N ALA A 149 -22.96 -1.94 -3.72
CA ALA A 149 -24.36 -2.27 -4.06
C ALA A 149 -24.78 -3.63 -3.48
N THR A 150 -23.87 -4.61 -3.51
CA THR A 150 -24.11 -5.94 -2.94
C THR A 150 -24.24 -5.88 -1.41
N ARG A 151 -23.34 -5.16 -0.72
CA ARG A 151 -23.39 -4.99 0.75
C ARG A 151 -24.66 -4.27 1.19
N LEU A 152 -25.05 -3.19 0.50
CA LEU A 152 -26.26 -2.43 0.78
C LEU A 152 -27.53 -3.28 0.58
N ARG A 153 -27.59 -4.07 -0.50
CA ARG A 153 -28.73 -4.96 -0.76
C ARG A 153 -28.87 -6.05 0.29
N LEU A 154 -27.76 -6.61 0.77
CA LEU A 154 -27.75 -7.71 1.73
C LEU A 154 -27.77 -7.24 3.20
N GLY A 155 -27.58 -5.94 3.47
CA GLY A 155 -27.52 -5.40 4.83
C GLY A 155 -26.32 -5.92 5.64
N ILE A 156 -25.21 -6.24 4.97
CA ILE A 156 -24.02 -6.87 5.58
C ILE A 156 -22.87 -5.89 5.82
N SER A 157 -23.07 -4.58 5.69
CA SER A 157 -22.05 -3.58 6.02
C SER A 157 -21.81 -3.49 7.54
N VAL A 158 -20.56 -3.26 7.93
CA VAL A 158 -20.13 -3.10 9.33
C VAL A 158 -20.71 -1.84 9.98
N SER A 159 -20.77 -0.72 9.24
CA SER A 159 -21.27 0.57 9.72
C SER A 159 -21.58 1.51 8.55
N GLU A 160 -22.73 2.19 8.57
CA GLU A 160 -23.02 3.25 7.59
C GLU A 160 -22.01 4.40 7.66
N ASP A 161 -21.51 4.72 8.86
CA ASP A 161 -20.53 5.80 9.05
C ASP A 161 -19.19 5.49 8.36
N ALA A 162 -18.77 4.22 8.37
CA ALA A 162 -17.53 3.78 7.71
C ALA A 162 -17.67 3.88 6.19
N GLU A 163 -18.82 3.47 5.64
CA GLU A 163 -19.12 3.60 4.21
C GLU A 163 -19.11 5.08 3.78
N ARG A 164 -19.72 5.97 4.57
CA ARG A 164 -19.69 7.42 4.32
C ARG A 164 -18.28 8.00 4.40
N SER A 165 -17.49 7.60 5.41
CA SER A 165 -16.09 8.01 5.56
C SER A 165 -15.28 7.63 4.32
N LEU A 166 -15.39 6.38 3.88
CA LEU A 166 -14.70 5.89 2.70
C LEU A 166 -15.07 6.69 1.44
N ILE A 167 -16.36 6.93 1.21
CA ILE A 167 -16.81 7.71 0.05
C ILE A 167 -16.20 9.13 0.06
N LEU A 168 -16.10 9.77 1.23
CA LEU A 168 -15.47 11.09 1.36
C LEU A 168 -13.97 11.06 1.06
N LYS A 169 -13.26 10.02 1.54
CA LYS A 169 -11.84 9.83 1.23
C LYS A 169 -11.64 9.59 -0.26
N LEU A 170 -12.44 8.73 -0.89
CA LEU A 170 -12.38 8.44 -2.33
C LEU A 170 -12.67 9.68 -3.17
N LYS A 171 -13.67 10.50 -2.80
CA LYS A 171 -13.94 11.77 -3.51
C LYS A 171 -12.73 12.70 -3.49
N THR A 172 -12.05 12.78 -2.35
CA THR A 172 -10.84 13.60 -2.18
C THR A 172 -9.70 13.11 -3.09
N GLU A 173 -9.51 11.79 -3.21
CA GLU A 173 -8.42 11.20 -3.99
C GLU A 173 -8.68 11.07 -5.51
N CYS A 174 -9.94 10.93 -5.89
CA CYS A 174 -10.36 10.77 -7.28
C CYS A 174 -10.89 12.06 -7.90
N GLY A 175 -11.09 13.13 -7.10
CA GLY A 175 -11.40 14.48 -7.61
C GLY A 175 -12.85 14.71 -8.02
N TYR A 176 -13.81 14.12 -7.29
CA TYR A 176 -15.25 14.26 -7.56
C TYR A 176 -15.93 15.36 -6.72
#